data_AF-A0A7L1TKF6-F1
#
_entry.id   AF-A0A7L1TKF6-F1
#
_cell.length_a   1.000
_cell.length_b   1.000
_cell.length_c   1.000
_cell.angle_alpha   90.00
_cell.angle_beta   90.00
_cell.angle_gamma   90.00
#
_symmetry.space_group_name_H-M   'P 1'
#
loop_
_entity.id
_entity.type
_entity.pdbx_description
1 polymer ?
#
loop_
_entity_poly.entity_id
_entity_poly.type
_entity_poly.pdbx_seq_one_letter_code
_entity_poly.pdbx_strand_id
1 'polypeptide(L)' 'SAVIENIENKTIDAIRAQQLEISSLSQIVLQNRMALDLLLTSQGGVCTVINTSCCMYVDQSGRISTDLE' A
#
# COMPACT_ATOMS: atom_id res chain seq x y z
N SER A 1 5.65 17.66 -28.23
CA SER A 1 6.30 16.72 -29.16
C SER A 1 5.63 15.36 -28.98
N ALA A 2 5.29 14.63 -30.05
CA ALA A 2 4.64 13.33 -29.96
C ALA A 2 5.41 12.31 -29.07
N VAL A 3 6.73 12.47 -28.95
CA VAL A 3 7.57 11.65 -28.06
C VAL A 3 7.25 11.94 -26.59
N ILE A 4 7.08 13.21 -26.22
CA ILE A 4 6.79 13.61 -24.83
C ILE A 4 5.40 13.09 -24.42
N GLU A 5 4.40 13.25 -25.28
CA GLU A 5 3.03 12.76 -25.03
C GLU A 5 2.97 11.24 -24.87
N ASN A 6 3.75 10.48 -25.67
CA ASN A 6 3.83 9.03 -25.52
C ASN A 6 4.45 8.62 -24.17
N ILE A 7 5.50 9.33 -23.74
CA ILE A 7 6.18 9.06 -22.47
C ILE A 7 5.26 9.37 -21.30
N GLU A 8 4.53 10.48 -21.35
CA GLU A 8 3.57 10.89 -20.32
C GLU A 8 2.48 9.82 -20.14
N ASN A 9 1.80 9.43 -21.22
CA ASN A 9 0.75 8.40 -21.17
C ASN A 9 1.24 7.07 -20.60
N LYS A 10 2.43 6.60 -21.04
CA LYS A 10 3.03 5.36 -20.52
C LYS A 10 3.40 5.47 -19.05
N THR A 11 3.85 6.65 -18.61
CA THR A 11 4.20 6.89 -17.21
C THR A 11 2.95 6.85 -16.34
N ILE A 12 1.87 7.50 -16.77
CA ILE A 12 0.56 7.48 -16.10
C ILE A 12 0.05 6.04 -15.98
N ASP A 13 0.07 5.26 -17.07
CA ASP A 13 -0.38 3.86 -17.07
C ASP A 13 0.44 2.98 -16.12
N ALA A 14 1.77 3.18 -16.10
CA ALA A 14 2.65 2.46 -15.19
C ALA A 14 2.34 2.78 -13.72
N ILE A 15 2.12 4.05 -13.38
CA ILE A 15 1.77 4.45 -12.01
C ILE A 15 0.40 3.88 -11.61
N ARG A 16 -0.59 3.88 -12.51
CA ARG A 16 -1.90 3.26 -12.26
C ARG A 16 -1.78 1.76 -11.99
N ALA A 17 -1.00 1.04 -12.80
CA ALA A 17 -0.75 -0.38 -12.59
C ALA A 17 -0.08 -0.65 -11.23
N GLN A 18 0.93 0.13 -10.86
CA GLN A 18 1.59 0.02 -9.55
C GLN A 18 0.62 0.30 -8.40
N GLN A 19 -0.24 1.31 -8.52
CA GLN A 19 -1.23 1.61 -7.49
C GLN A 19 -2.20 0.42 -7.28
N LEU A 20 -2.64 -0.24 -8.35
CA LEU A 20 -3.50 -1.42 -8.25
C LEU A 20 -2.79 -2.58 -7.53
N GLU A 21 -1.53 -2.85 -7.87
CA GLU A 21 -0.73 -3.89 -7.21
C GLU A 21 -0.51 -3.58 -5.73
N ILE A 22 -0.17 -2.34 -5.38
CA ILE A 22 0.03 -1.90 -3.98
C ILE A 22 -1.28 -2.00 -3.20
N SER A 23 -2.41 -1.61 -3.78
CA SER A 23 -3.74 -1.73 -3.14
C SER A 23 -4.15 -3.19 -2.93
N SER A 24 -3.77 -4.10 -3.81
CA SER A 24 -4.00 -5.54 -3.62
C SER A 24 -3.09 -6.10 -2.51
N LEU A 25 -1.81 -5.77 -2.54
CA LEU A 25 -0.83 -6.23 -1.56
C LEU A 25 -1.15 -5.71 -0.15
N SER A 26 -1.56 -4.45 -0.02
CA SER A 26 -1.88 -3.85 1.28
C SER A 26 -3.04 -4.56 1.98
N GLN A 27 -4.05 -5.02 1.24
CA GLN A 27 -5.15 -5.81 1.79
C GLN A 27 -4.66 -7.13 2.40
N ILE A 28 -3.77 -7.84 1.70
CA ILE A 28 -3.18 -9.10 2.18
C ILE A 28 -2.29 -8.84 3.40
N VAL A 29 -1.46 -7.80 3.37
CA VAL A 29 -0.58 -7.43 4.50
C VAL A 29 -1.40 -7.05 5.74
N LEU A 30 -2.48 -6.28 5.58
CA LEU A 30 -3.38 -5.92 6.67
C LEU A 30 -4.11 -7.16 7.22
N GLN A 31 -4.55 -8.08 6.36
CA GLN A 31 -5.15 -9.33 6.81
C GLN A 31 -4.15 -10.19 7.59
N ASN A 32 -2.90 -10.30 7.13
CA ASN A 32 -1.83 -11.00 7.85
C ASN A 32 -1.55 -10.34 9.20
N ARG A 33 -1.54 -9.01 9.28
CA ARG A 33 -1.39 -8.27 10.53
C ARG A 33 -2.51 -8.62 11.51
N MET A 34 -3.77 -8.56 11.07
CA MET A 34 -4.92 -8.91 11.91
C MET A 34 -4.86 -10.36 12.40
N ALA A 35 -4.50 -11.31 11.54
CA ALA A 35 -4.35 -12.70 11.92
C ALA A 35 -3.24 -12.90 12.98
N LEU A 36 -2.10 -12.23 12.82
CA LEU A 36 -1.01 -12.27 13.79
C LEU A 36 -1.41 -11.61 15.12
N ASP A 37 -2.11 -10.48 15.09
CA ASP A 37 -2.60 -9.82 16.30
C ASP A 37 -3.63 -10.67 17.05
N LEU A 38 -4.48 -11.40 16.34
CA LEU A 38 -5.40 -12.38 16.94
C LEU A 38 -4.62 -13.51 17.64
N LEU A 39 -3.65 -14.11 16.95
CA LEU A 39 -2.82 -15.19 17.49
C LEU A 39 -1.98 -14.74 18.70
N LEU A 40 -1.57 -13.48 18.72
CA LEU A 40 -0.70 -12.88 19.74
C LEU A 40 -1.47 -12.02 20.75
N THR A 41 -2.80 -12.13 20.82
CA THR A 41 -3.65 -11.27 21.67
C THR A 41 -3.23 -11.31 23.14
N SER A 42 -2.89 -12.48 23.69
CA SER A 42 -2.43 -12.60 25.08
C SER A 42 -1.06 -11.96 25.35
N GLN A 43 -0.28 -11.70 24.30
CA GLN A 43 1.04 -11.08 24.35
C GLN A 43 1.00 -9.60 23.94
N GLY A 44 -0.20 -9.03 23.75
CA GLY A 44 -0.38 -7.64 23.36
C GLY A 44 -0.23 -7.37 21.86
N GLY A 45 -0.36 -8.40 21.01
CA GLY A 45 -0.28 -8.29 19.56
C GLY A 45 1.15 -8.25 19.00
N VAL A 46 1.25 -8.23 17.67
CA VAL A 46 2.53 -8.43 16.97
C VAL A 46 3.53 -7.30 17.23
N CYS A 47 3.06 -6.06 17.38
CA CYS A 47 3.93 -4.91 17.63
C CYS A 47 4.60 -5.00 19.02
N THR A 48 3.86 -5.48 20.02
CA THR A 48 4.39 -5.72 21.37
C THR A 48 5.39 -6.86 21.37
N VAL A 49 5.07 -7.98 20.68
CA VAL A 49 5.95 -9.16 20.58
C VAL A 49 7.27 -8.83 19.87
N ILE A 50 7.23 -8.04 18.80
CA ILE A 50 8.44 -7.61 18.07
C ILE A 50 9.23 -6.56 18.88
N ASN A 51 8.61 -5.94 19.89
CA ASN A 51 9.20 -4.88 20.72
C ASN A 51 9.65 -3.66 19.90
N THR A 52 8.79 -3.21 18.98
CA THR A 52 9.02 -2.02 18.15
C THR A 52 7.78 -1.13 18.12
N SER A 53 7.94 0.14 17.73
CA SER A 53 6.79 0.99 17.41
C SER A 53 5.93 0.34 16.32
N CYS A 54 4.61 0.44 16.45
CA CYS A 54 3.71 -0.20 15.50
C CYS A 54 3.63 0.57 14.18
N CYS A 55 3.89 -0.12 13.07
CA CYS A 55 3.75 0.45 11.72
C CYS A 55 2.30 0.33 11.22
N MET A 56 1.83 1.36 10.51
CA MET A 56 0.52 1.39 9.86
C MET A 56 0.68 1.63 8.37
N TYR A 57 -0.19 1.00 7.56
CA TYR A 57 -0.33 1.34 6.14
C TYR A 57 -1.21 2.59 6.02
N VAL A 58 -0.74 3.59 5.28
CA VAL A 58 -1.50 4.80 4.96
C VAL A 58 -1.84 4.74 3.47
N ASP A 59 -3.12 4.63 3.16
CA ASP A 59 -3.56 4.58 1.76
C ASP A 59 -3.46 5.97 1.10
N GLN A 60 -2.71 6.05 0.01
CA GLN A 60 -2.50 7.27 -0.78
C GLN A 60 -3.19 7.20 -2.16
N SER A 61 -4.02 6.18 -2.39
CA SER A 61 -4.74 5.97 -3.66
C SER A 61 -5.50 7.22 -4.13
N GLY A 62 -6.18 7.92 -3.22
CA GLY A 62 -6.91 9.15 -3.53
C GLY A 62 -5.99 10.28 -4.02
N ARG A 63 -4.84 10.49 -3.36
CA ARG A 63 -3.85 11.50 -3.78
C ARG A 63 -3.27 11.14 -5.15
N ILE A 64 -2.90 9.88 -5.35
CA ILE A 64 -2.32 9.41 -6.62
C ILE A 64 -3.34 9.56 -7.76
N SER A 65 -4.62 9.31 -7.50
CA SER A 65 -5.67 9.58 -8.49
C SER A 65 -5.72 11.05 -8.88
N THR A 66 -5.69 11.99 -7.91
CA THR A 66 -5.69 13.43 -8.18
C THR A 66 -4.43 13.91 -8.90
N ASP A 67 -3.26 13.35 -8.59
CA ASP A 67 -1.99 13.74 -9.21
C ASP A 67 -1.85 13.24 -10.68
N LEU A 68 -2.72 12.30 -11.12
CA LEU A 68 -2.71 11.69 -12.46
C LEU A 68 -3.90 12.13 -13.36
N GLU A 69 -4.79 12.97 -12.83
CA GLU A 69 -5.84 13.65 -13.60
C GLU A 69 -5.27 14.88 -14.33
#